data_AF-A0A5C7KI05-F1
#
_entry.id   AF-A0A5C7KI05-F1
#
_cell.length_a   1.000
_cell.length_b   1.000
_cell.length_c   1.000
_cell.angle_alpha   90.00
_cell.angle_beta   90.00
_cell.angle_gamma   90.00
#
_symmetry.space_group_name_H-M   'P 1'
#
loop_
_entity.id
_entity.type
_entity.pdbx_description
1 polymer ?
#
loop_
_entity_poly.entity_id
_entity_poly.type
_entity_poly.pdbx_seq_one_letter_code
_entity_poly.pdbx_strand_id
1 'polypeptide(L)'
;MELKGRNATWLELAVAPLWRLGQTQVRLHALNGGRECCVGITVDDRWLCANDGRLTVFGCRDSAVRFLELLRIDHMEEGEPADMSADCGCEKVQCLRLGNRGLRECDGSNLRPAPSGPRRIVIQSRPRRATFGSDFMR
;
A
#
# COMPACT_ATOMS: atom_id res chain seq x y z
N MET A 1 16.82 -3.56 -9.02
CA MET A 1 16.55 -4.44 -7.87
C MET A 1 16.74 -5.88 -8.34
N GLU A 2 17.74 -6.57 -7.80
CA GLU A 2 17.93 -8.00 -8.03
C GLU A 2 17.48 -8.75 -6.78
N LEU A 3 16.45 -9.58 -6.92
CA LEU A 3 16.04 -10.51 -5.87
C LEU A 3 17.01 -11.70 -5.94
N LYS A 4 18.04 -11.71 -5.09
CA LYS A 4 19.02 -12.80 -5.05
C LYS A 4 18.41 -14.01 -4.34
N GLY A 5 17.81 -14.95 -5.07
CA GLY A 5 17.34 -16.23 -4.53
C GLY A 5 16.08 -16.78 -5.18
N ARG A 6 15.58 -17.90 -4.64
CA ARG A 6 14.21 -18.37 -4.91
C ARG A 6 13.25 -17.43 -4.17
N ASN A 7 12.33 -16.80 -4.89
CA ASN A 7 11.30 -15.96 -4.27
C ASN A 7 10.20 -16.83 -3.63
N ALA A 8 9.44 -16.25 -2.72
CA ALA A 8 8.17 -16.83 -2.30
C ALA A 8 7.05 -16.25 -3.17
N THR A 9 6.05 -17.05 -3.50
CA THR A 9 4.89 -16.59 -4.27
C THR A 9 3.65 -16.46 -3.40
N TRP A 10 2.65 -15.69 -3.84
CA TRP A 10 1.36 -15.63 -3.15
C TRP A 10 0.71 -17.01 -3.04
N LEU A 11 0.83 -17.83 -4.08
CA LEU A 11 0.27 -19.17 -4.06
C LEU A 11 0.98 -20.05 -3.02
N GLU A 12 2.31 -20.03 -2.99
CA GLU A 12 3.09 -20.73 -1.95
C GLU A 12 2.67 -20.29 -0.55
N LEU A 13 2.55 -18.97 -0.34
CA LEU A 13 2.12 -18.40 0.93
C LEU A 13 0.70 -18.85 1.31
N ALA A 14 -0.25 -18.84 0.37
CA ALA A 14 -1.65 -19.15 0.61
C ALA A 14 -1.92 -20.65 0.86
N VAL A 15 -1.16 -21.55 0.21
CA VAL A 15 -1.39 -23.00 0.28
C VAL A 15 -0.47 -23.71 1.26
N ALA A 16 0.54 -23.02 1.82
CA ALA A 16 1.53 -23.67 2.68
C ALA A 16 0.89 -24.18 3.98
N PRO A 17 0.90 -25.51 4.23
CA PRO A 17 0.40 -26.08 5.48
C PRO A 17 1.31 -25.74 6.66
N LEU A 18 2.56 -25.36 6.39
CA LEU A 18 3.61 -25.12 7.37
C LEU A 18 3.34 -23.93 8.30
N TRP A 19 2.58 -22.92 7.85
CA TRP A 19 2.14 -21.81 8.71
C TRP A 19 1.27 -22.30 9.87
N ARG A 20 0.40 -23.29 9.63
CA ARG A 20 -0.47 -23.87 10.66
C ARG A 20 0.31 -24.67 11.70
N LEU A 21 1.52 -25.09 11.34
CA LEU A 21 2.43 -25.82 12.21
C LEU A 21 3.45 -24.88 12.89
N GLY A 22 3.37 -23.56 12.63
CA GLY A 22 4.31 -22.58 13.19
C GLY A 22 5.74 -22.69 12.66
N GLN A 23 5.93 -23.35 11.51
CA GLN A 23 7.25 -23.67 10.95
C GLN A 23 7.73 -22.68 9.88
N THR A 24 6.97 -21.62 9.64
CA THR A 24 7.24 -20.67 8.56
C THR A 24 7.24 -19.26 9.11
N GLN A 25 8.28 -18.50 8.75
CA GLN A 25 8.53 -17.18 9.32
C GLN A 25 8.08 -16.10 8.33
N VAL A 26 7.02 -15.35 8.68
CA VAL A 26 6.65 -14.12 7.96
C VAL A 26 7.32 -12.96 8.65
N ARG A 27 8.07 -12.14 7.89
CA ARG A 27 8.55 -10.85 8.40
C ARG A 27 8.12 -9.69 7.51
N LEU A 28 7.73 -8.58 8.15
CA LEU A 28 7.49 -7.31 7.48
C LEU A 28 8.76 -6.48 7.49
N HIS A 29 9.16 -5.95 6.35
CA HIS A 29 10.35 -5.13 6.21
C HIS A 29 9.97 -3.75 5.72
N ALA A 30 10.41 -2.71 6.42
CA ALA A 30 10.33 -1.35 5.88
C ALA A 30 11.19 -1.25 4.62
N LEU A 31 10.62 -0.69 3.55
CA LEU A 31 11.31 -0.46 2.29
C LEU A 31 11.68 1.01 2.16
N ASN A 32 12.75 1.27 1.43
CA ASN A 32 13.14 2.62 1.08
C ASN A 32 12.29 3.13 -0.09
N GLY A 33 11.94 4.41 -0.07
CA GLY A 33 11.09 5.02 -1.11
C GLY A 33 9.60 4.67 -0.99
N GLY A 34 8.76 5.55 -1.54
CA GLY A 34 7.30 5.49 -1.40
C GLY A 34 6.72 6.59 -0.49
N ARG A 35 5.39 6.79 -0.56
CA ARG A 35 4.70 7.91 0.13
C ARG A 35 4.50 7.71 1.65
N GLU A 36 4.37 6.46 2.12
CA GLU A 36 3.87 6.14 3.47
C GLU A 36 4.55 4.91 4.09
N CYS A 37 5.89 4.92 4.21
CA CYS A 37 6.64 3.80 4.79
C CYS A 37 6.22 2.46 4.16
N CYS A 38 6.43 2.34 2.85
CA CYS A 38 6.06 1.12 2.14
C CYS A 38 6.79 -0.08 2.76
N VAL A 39 6.12 -1.23 2.80
CA VAL A 39 6.65 -2.44 3.40
C VAL A 39 6.65 -3.59 2.41
N GLY A 40 7.62 -4.47 2.53
CA GLY A 40 7.68 -5.74 1.83
C GLY A 40 7.51 -6.88 2.83
N ILE A 41 7.25 -8.08 2.32
CA ILE A 41 7.13 -9.28 3.14
C ILE A 41 8.22 -10.27 2.72
N THR A 42 8.87 -10.88 3.69
CA THR A 42 9.66 -12.10 3.49
C THR A 42 8.97 -13.30 4.12
N VAL A 43 9.19 -14.45 3.51
CA VAL A 43 8.72 -15.78 3.91
C VAL A 43 9.93 -16.69 3.96
N ASP A 44 10.36 -17.10 5.14
CA ASP A 44 11.62 -17.84 5.36
C ASP A 44 12.79 -17.17 4.62
N ASP A 45 12.97 -15.86 4.84
CA ASP A 45 13.99 -15.01 4.21
C ASP A 45 13.87 -14.83 2.68
N ARG A 46 12.78 -15.32 2.07
CA ARG A 46 12.50 -15.13 0.63
C ARG A 46 11.50 -14.01 0.42
N TRP A 47 11.79 -13.09 -0.49
CA TRP A 47 10.86 -12.00 -0.81
C TRP A 47 9.57 -12.51 -1.44
N LEU A 48 8.45 -11.99 -0.94
CA LEU A 48 7.14 -12.28 -1.49
C LEU A 48 6.96 -11.56 -2.83
N CYS A 49 6.73 -12.35 -3.86
CA CYS A 49 6.43 -11.90 -5.20
C CYS A 49 5.01 -12.30 -5.59
N ALA A 50 4.43 -11.49 -6.46
CA ALA A 50 3.23 -11.85 -7.20
C ALA A 50 3.54 -13.05 -8.11
N ASN A 51 2.49 -13.71 -8.60
CA ASN A 51 2.64 -14.92 -9.42
C ASN A 51 3.34 -14.66 -10.77
N ASP A 52 3.43 -13.40 -11.19
CA ASP A 52 4.17 -12.96 -12.38
C ASP A 52 5.64 -12.59 -12.10
N GLY A 53 6.09 -12.77 -10.86
CA GLY A 53 7.47 -12.50 -10.44
C GLY A 53 7.74 -11.07 -9.98
N ARG A 54 6.75 -10.16 -10.00
CA ARG A 54 6.91 -8.80 -9.46
C ARG A 54 7.00 -8.82 -7.94
N LEU A 55 7.86 -7.98 -7.37
CA LEU A 55 7.92 -7.84 -5.91
C LEU A 55 6.58 -7.32 -5.39
N THR A 56 6.05 -7.95 -4.36
CA THR A 56 4.83 -7.47 -3.69
C THR A 56 5.22 -6.45 -2.64
N VAL A 57 4.69 -5.24 -2.79
CA VAL A 57 4.91 -4.13 -1.87
C VAL A 57 3.58 -3.66 -1.33
N PHE A 58 3.55 -3.25 -0.07
CA PHE A 58 2.36 -2.70 0.56
C PHE A 58 2.61 -1.24 0.89
N GLY A 59 1.61 -0.39 0.64
CA GLY A 59 1.77 1.06 0.79
C GLY A 59 1.89 1.52 2.23
N CYS A 60 1.55 0.67 3.20
CA CYS A 60 1.75 0.84 4.64
C CYS A 60 1.65 -0.53 5.33
N ARG A 61 2.02 -0.59 6.62
CA ARG A 61 1.90 -1.78 7.47
C ARG A 61 0.50 -2.39 7.46
N ASP A 62 -0.54 -1.56 7.63
CA ASP A 62 -1.93 -2.04 7.71
C ASP A 62 -2.37 -2.74 6.42
N SER A 63 -1.82 -2.34 5.27
CA SER A 63 -2.09 -3.02 4.00
C SER A 63 -1.46 -4.41 3.95
N ALA A 64 -0.24 -4.59 4.48
CA ALA A 64 0.39 -5.89 4.61
C ALA A 64 -0.35 -6.79 5.61
N VAL A 65 -0.73 -6.25 6.78
CA VAL A 65 -1.50 -7.00 7.78
C VAL A 65 -2.83 -7.47 7.18
N ARG A 66 -3.56 -6.58 6.49
CA ARG A 66 -4.81 -6.95 5.84
C ARG A 66 -4.64 -8.07 4.80
N PHE A 67 -3.53 -8.11 4.10
CA PHE A 67 -3.23 -9.17 3.14
C PHE A 67 -3.02 -10.51 3.84
N LEU A 68 -2.26 -10.53 4.93
CA LEU A 68 -2.02 -11.74 5.73
C LEU A 68 -3.31 -12.26 6.39
N GLU A 69 -4.18 -11.37 6.87
CA GLU A 69 -5.50 -11.72 7.39
C GLU A 69 -6.37 -12.47 6.36
N LEU A 70 -6.32 -12.04 5.09
CA LEU A 70 -7.05 -12.71 4.00
C LEU A 70 -6.55 -14.15 3.77
N LEU A 71 -5.27 -14.40 4.08
CA LEU A 71 -4.65 -15.72 4.02
C LEU A 71 -4.76 -16.50 5.34
N ARG A 72 -5.37 -15.91 6.38
CA ARG A 72 -5.47 -16.46 7.74
C ARG A 72 -4.10 -16.76 8.35
N ILE A 73 -3.17 -15.84 8.13
CA ILE A 73 -1.84 -15.87 8.74
C ILE A 73 -1.83 -14.86 9.87
N ASP A 74 -1.87 -15.37 11.10
CA ASP A 74 -2.08 -14.55 12.30
C ASP A 74 -0.75 -14.19 13.01
N HIS A 75 0.35 -14.80 12.57
CA HIS A 75 1.68 -14.60 13.13
C HIS A 75 2.60 -13.99 12.08
N MET A 76 3.12 -12.81 12.40
CA MET A 76 4.18 -12.15 11.65
C MET A 76 5.11 -11.40 12.61
N GLU A 77 6.35 -11.25 12.18
CA GLU A 77 7.38 -10.51 12.91
C GLU A 77 7.75 -9.23 12.16
N GLU A 78 8.32 -8.27 12.87
CA GLU A 78 8.97 -7.12 12.22
C GLU A 78 10.42 -7.52 11.89
N GLY A 79 10.80 -7.35 10.64
CA GLY A 79 12.16 -7.55 10.16
C GLY A 79 12.92 -6.24 10.03
N GLU A 80 14.22 -6.34 9.84
CA GLU A 80 15.07 -5.17 9.63
C GLU A 80 14.68 -4.40 8.36
N PRO A 81 14.83 -3.06 8.35
CA PRO A 81 14.65 -2.27 7.14
C PRO A 81 15.50 -2.81 5.99
N ALA A 82 14.90 -2.92 4.81
CA ALA A 82 15.58 -3.41 3.62
C ALA A 82 15.97 -2.25 2.71
N ASP A 83 17.17 -2.30 2.15
CA ASP A 83 17.70 -1.35 1.14
C ASP A 83 17.08 -1.57 -0.25
N MET A 84 15.77 -1.76 -0.26
CA MET A 84 14.97 -2.13 -1.40
C MET A 84 14.01 -0.99 -1.71
N SER A 85 14.04 -0.49 -2.95
CA SER A 85 13.14 0.58 -3.37
C SER A 85 11.72 0.04 -3.60
N ALA A 86 10.73 0.68 -3.00
CA ALA A 86 9.32 0.36 -3.23
C ALA A 86 8.85 0.73 -4.65
N ASP A 87 9.55 1.65 -5.36
CA ASP A 87 9.29 2.09 -6.75
C ASP A 87 7.84 1.93 -7.24
N CYS A 88 6.90 2.52 -6.49
CA CYS A 88 5.47 2.34 -6.75
C CYS A 88 5.09 2.83 -8.16
N GLY A 89 4.55 1.95 -8.99
CA GLY A 89 4.21 2.24 -10.39
C GLY A 89 5.26 1.78 -11.42
N CYS A 90 6.33 1.13 -10.98
CA CYS A 90 7.27 0.43 -11.86
C CYS A 90 6.73 -0.96 -12.24
N GLU A 91 7.00 -1.42 -13.46
CA GLU A 91 6.62 -2.76 -13.95
C GLU A 91 7.21 -3.92 -13.13
N LYS A 92 8.20 -3.63 -12.27
CA LYS A 92 8.89 -4.63 -11.43
C LYS A 92 8.23 -4.82 -10.06
N VAL A 93 7.29 -3.96 -9.68
CA VAL A 93 6.67 -3.95 -8.34
C VAL A 93 5.15 -3.94 -8.46
N GLN A 94 4.50 -4.86 -7.76
CA GLN A 94 3.07 -4.80 -7.51
C GLN A 94 2.84 -4.17 -6.14
N CYS A 95 2.52 -2.88 -6.12
CA CYS A 95 2.22 -2.16 -4.88
C CYS A 95 0.72 -2.24 -4.56
N LEU A 96 0.37 -2.67 -3.35
CA LEU A 96 -1.00 -2.79 -2.83
C LEU A 96 -1.26 -1.79 -1.70
N ARG A 97 -2.46 -1.24 -1.64
CA ARG A 97 -2.91 -0.30 -0.60
C ARG A 97 -4.30 -0.64 -0.12
N LEU A 98 -4.59 -0.31 1.13
CA LEU A 98 -5.95 -0.25 1.62
C LEU A 98 -6.75 0.84 0.88
N GLY A 99 -7.89 0.45 0.33
CA GLY A 99 -8.93 1.34 -0.14
C GLY A 99 -10.27 1.01 0.52
N ASN A 100 -11.31 1.74 0.13
CA ASN A 100 -12.64 1.65 0.74
C ASN A 100 -13.30 0.25 0.67
N ARG A 101 -12.82 -0.62 -0.24
CA ARG A 101 -13.35 -1.99 -0.43
C ARG A 101 -12.32 -3.09 -0.16
N GLY A 102 -11.22 -2.78 0.52
CA GLY A 102 -10.11 -3.70 0.78
C GLY A 102 -8.85 -3.33 0.00
N LEU A 103 -7.99 -4.32 -0.26
CA LEU A 103 -6.72 -4.11 -0.94
C LEU A 103 -6.93 -3.79 -2.42
N ARG A 104 -6.22 -2.79 -2.91
CA ARG A 104 -6.21 -2.37 -4.31
C ARG A 104 -4.78 -2.07 -4.75
N GLU A 105 -4.52 -2.15 -6.06
CA GLU A 105 -3.24 -1.72 -6.59
C GLU A 105 -3.03 -0.21 -6.41
N CYS A 106 -1.78 0.18 -6.21
CA CYS A 106 -1.38 1.57 -6.15
C CYS A 106 -1.20 2.10 -7.57
N ASP A 107 -1.93 3.17 -7.90
CA ASP A 107 -1.93 3.75 -9.24
C ASP A 107 -0.59 4.36 -9.69
N GLY A 108 0.46 4.38 -8.84
CA GLY A 108 1.79 4.97 -9.13
C GLY A 108 1.82 6.49 -9.40
N SER A 109 0.67 7.06 -9.74
CA SER A 109 0.44 8.41 -10.26
C SER A 109 0.58 9.54 -9.23
N ASN A 110 0.95 9.19 -8.00
CA ASN A 110 1.14 10.12 -6.89
C ASN A 110 2.61 10.29 -6.47
N LEU A 111 3.55 10.05 -7.39
CA LEU A 111 5.00 10.28 -7.23
C LEU A 111 5.38 11.73 -6.91
N ARG A 112 4.43 12.69 -6.94
CA ARG A 112 4.66 14.02 -6.35
C ARG A 112 4.24 14.00 -4.88
N PRO A 113 5.13 14.33 -3.93
CA PRO A 113 4.68 14.64 -2.58
C PRO A 113 3.71 15.82 -2.69
N ALA A 114 2.47 15.62 -2.26
CA ALA A 114 1.64 16.78 -1.95
C ALA A 114 2.35 17.46 -0.78
N PRO A 115 2.70 18.76 -0.86
CA PRO A 115 3.29 19.44 0.28
C PRO A 115 2.29 19.32 1.42
N SER A 116 2.73 18.70 2.51
CA SER A 116 2.05 18.69 3.80
C SER A 116 1.99 20.11 4.34
N GLY A 117 1.11 20.93 3.75
CA GLY A 117 0.65 22.19 4.32
C GLY A 117 -0.62 21.93 5.14
N PRO A 118 -0.82 22.63 6.26
CA PRO A 118 -1.99 22.43 7.10
C PRO A 118 -3.26 22.68 6.28
N ARG A 119 -4.20 21.72 6.33
CA ARG A 119 -5.50 21.80 5.67
C ARG A 119 -6.26 23.01 6.22
N ARG A 120 -6.17 24.14 5.54
CA ARG A 120 -7.08 25.27 5.75
C ARG A 120 -8.42 24.87 5.17
N ILE A 121 -9.34 24.43 6.03
CA ILE A 121 -10.74 24.22 5.67
C ILE A 121 -11.30 25.60 5.29
N VAL A 122 -11.37 25.89 4.00
CA VAL A 122 -12.10 27.06 3.51
C VAL A 122 -13.55 26.62 3.36
N ILE A 123 -14.39 27.00 4.31
CA ILE A 123 -15.84 26.93 4.16
C ILE A 123 -16.18 27.89 3.01
N GLN A 124 -16.43 27.33 1.81
CA GLN A 124 -16.93 28.13 0.70
C GLN A 124 -18.37 28.52 1.00
N SER A 125 -18.56 29.77 1.42
CA SER A 125 -19.85 30.43 1.53
C SER A 125 -20.55 30.38 0.16
N ARG A 126 -21.74 29.77 0.10
CA ARG A 126 -22.59 29.79 -1.10
C ARG A 126 -22.87 31.25 -1.52
N PRO A 127 -22.72 31.64 -2.79
CA PRO A 127 -23.20 32.93 -3.26
C PRO A 127 -24.73 32.88 -3.34
N ARG A 128 -25.42 33.57 -2.42
CA ARG A 128 -26.85 33.86 -2.58
C ARG A 128 -27.01 35.01 -3.58
N ARG A 129 -27.67 34.69 -4.70
CA ARG A 129 -28.14 35.60 -5.75
C ARG A 129 -28.67 36.91 -5.16
N ALA A 130 -28.12 38.03 -5.62
CA ALA A 130 -28.78 39.33 -5.55
C ALA A 130 -29.82 39.39 -6.68
N THR A 131 -31.10 39.46 -6.33
CA THR A 131 -32.18 39.90 -7.23
C THR A 131 -32.29 41.41 -7.13
N PHE A 132 -31.93 42.13 -8.19
CA PHE A 132 -32.28 43.53 -8.36
C PHE A 132 -33.77 43.60 -8.74
N GLY A 133 -34.60 44.06 -7.82
CA GLY A 133 -35.94 44.57 -8.13
C GLY A 133 -35.81 46.05 -8.43
N SER A 134 -36.01 46.44 -9.68
CA SER A 134 -36.20 47.84 -10.06
C SER A 134 -37.67 48.20 -9.86
N ASP A 135 -37.96 48.97 -8.83
CA ASP A 135 -39.28 49.53 -8.59
C ASP A 135 -39.65 50.59 -9.64
N PHE A 136 -40.93 50.54 -9.98
CA PHE A 136 -41.69 51.31 -10.94
C PHE A 136 -41.59 52.84 -10.77
N MET A 137 -41.38 53.55 -11.87
CA MET A 137 -41.86 54.92 -12.08
C MET A 137 -42.39 55.03 -13.52
N ARG A 138 -43.69 54.70 -13.70
CA ARG A 138 -44.57 55.33 -14.70
C ARG A 138 -46.02 54.92 -14.50
#